data_AF-A0ABD5J7T7-F1
#
_entry.id   AF-A0ABD5J7T7-F1
#
_cell.length_a   1.000
_cell.length_b   1.000
_cell.length_c   1.000
_cell.angle_alpha   90.00
_cell.angle_beta   90.00
_cell.angle_gamma   90.00
#
_symmetry.space_group_name_H-M   'P 1'
#
loop_
_entity.id
_entity.type
_entity.pdbx_description
1 polymer ?
#
loop_
_entity_poly.entity_id
_entity_poly.type
_entity_poly.pdbx_seq_one_letter_code
_entity_poly.pdbx_strand_id
1 'polypeptide(L)'
;MSGRRTRTICAVSLMAVLAPTAVGCSDDGGTPSSEVSRASAAIASARSSAQAELDKIKGGSQAKREVRAGRATRDGAGRAVAPLTVTNGGKHTANYAIEVNFRNAGGDLVDAVVLHLSKVPPHRPTKATARSHRKLTGRITAQVGTAVRY
;
A
#
# COMPACT_ATOMS: atom_id res chain seq x y z
N MET A 1 -11.29 -65.51 -14.10
CA MET A 1 -12.47 -65.10 -14.90
C MET A 1 -12.98 -63.81 -14.26
N SER A 2 -12.74 -62.62 -14.81
CA SER A 2 -13.26 -62.02 -16.06
C SER A 2 -14.76 -61.69 -15.97
N GLY A 3 -15.12 -60.41 -16.13
CA GLY A 3 -16.51 -59.92 -16.00
C GLY A 3 -16.66 -58.39 -15.97
N ARG A 4 -16.38 -57.69 -17.08
CA ARG A 4 -16.63 -56.24 -17.23
C ARG A 4 -18.06 -55.93 -17.69
N ARG A 5 -18.71 -54.90 -17.14
CA ARG A 5 -19.74 -54.04 -17.79
C ARG A 5 -19.64 -52.64 -17.12
N THR A 6 -19.54 -51.44 -17.72
CA THR A 6 -19.63 -50.84 -19.08
C THR A 6 -20.74 -49.77 -19.11
N ARG A 7 -20.32 -48.49 -19.24
CA ARG A 7 -21.01 -47.24 -19.65
C ARG A 7 -19.94 -46.14 -19.52
N THR A 8 -19.39 -45.44 -20.53
CA THR A 8 -19.93 -44.88 -21.81
C THR A 8 -21.08 -43.89 -21.53
N ILE A 9 -21.17 -42.67 -22.07
CA ILE A 9 -20.55 -41.92 -23.21
C ILE A 9 -20.09 -40.54 -22.64
N CYS A 10 -19.14 -39.71 -23.14
CA CYS A 10 -18.52 -39.45 -24.46
C CYS A 10 -17.00 -39.12 -24.37
N ALA A 11 -16.42 -38.45 -25.38
CA ALA A 11 -15.06 -37.86 -25.41
C ALA A 11 -15.02 -36.49 -26.12
N VAL A 12 -14.12 -35.59 -25.69
CA VAL A 12 -13.58 -34.50 -26.53
C VAL A 12 -12.07 -34.39 -26.27
N SER A 13 -11.26 -34.79 -27.25
CA SER A 13 -9.80 -34.66 -27.24
C SER A 13 -9.38 -33.96 -28.52
N LEU A 14 -8.85 -32.74 -28.44
CA LEU A 14 -8.27 -32.06 -29.59
C LEU A 14 -6.96 -31.34 -29.23
N MET A 15 -5.90 -31.80 -29.91
CA MET A 15 -4.58 -31.21 -30.12
C MET A 15 -4.05 -30.16 -29.12
N ALA A 16 -2.98 -30.53 -28.42
CA ALA A 16 -1.93 -29.58 -28.09
C ALA A 16 -1.11 -29.28 -29.34
N VAL A 17 -0.92 -27.99 -29.66
CA VAL A 17 0.05 -27.53 -30.68
C VAL A 17 0.97 -26.51 -30.00
N LEU A 18 2.22 -26.89 -29.76
CA LEU A 18 3.28 -25.94 -29.41
C LEU A 18 4.10 -25.64 -30.66
N ALA A 19 3.98 -24.41 -31.15
CA ALA A 19 4.89 -23.82 -32.14
C ALA A 19 5.31 -22.44 -31.63
N PRO A 20 6.60 -22.18 -31.34
CA PRO A 20 7.05 -20.88 -30.86
C PRO A 20 7.26 -19.92 -32.04
N THR A 21 6.26 -19.10 -32.36
CA THR A 21 6.37 -18.00 -33.34
C THR A 21 6.56 -16.65 -32.66
N ALA A 22 7.27 -15.74 -33.34
CA ALA A 22 7.79 -14.50 -32.76
C ALA A 22 6.71 -13.47 -32.38
N VAL A 23 7.15 -12.44 -31.66
CA VAL A 23 6.41 -11.22 -31.32
C VAL A 23 5.61 -10.68 -32.51
N GLY A 24 4.28 -10.68 -32.37
CA GLY A 24 3.34 -10.07 -33.32
C GLY A 24 2.21 -9.39 -32.56
N CYS A 25 2.13 -8.07 -32.67
CA CYS A 25 1.02 -7.30 -32.12
C CYS A 25 -0.09 -7.21 -33.16
N SER A 26 -1.31 -7.64 -32.82
CA SER A 26 -2.53 -7.11 -33.43
C SER A 26 -3.75 -7.35 -32.54
N ASP A 27 -4.33 -6.23 -32.11
CA ASP A 27 -5.65 -5.96 -31.55
C ASP A 27 -6.66 -7.13 -31.37
N ASP A 28 -7.02 -7.40 -30.11
CA ASP A 28 -8.37 -7.85 -29.72
C ASP A 28 -8.75 -7.10 -28.42
N GLY A 29 -9.92 -6.44 -28.42
CA GLY A 29 -10.20 -5.19 -27.68
C GLY A 29 -10.46 -5.29 -26.17
N GLY A 30 -9.77 -6.17 -25.44
CA GLY A 30 -10.00 -6.46 -24.01
C GLY A 30 -9.33 -5.52 -23.00
N THR A 31 -9.58 -4.21 -23.07
CA THR A 31 -8.93 -3.12 -22.28
C THR A 31 -8.52 -3.46 -20.82
N PRO A 32 -7.24 -3.81 -20.53
CA PRO A 32 -6.76 -4.03 -19.16
C PRO A 32 -6.63 -2.72 -18.36
N SER A 33 -6.59 -1.59 -19.07
CA SER A 33 -6.50 -0.24 -18.50
C SER A 33 -7.62 0.08 -17.51
N SER A 34 -8.79 -0.57 -17.60
CA SER A 34 -9.93 -0.31 -16.71
C SER A 34 -9.66 -0.69 -15.25
N GLU A 35 -9.00 -1.83 -15.00
CA GLU A 35 -8.70 -2.27 -13.64
C GLU A 35 -7.45 -1.56 -13.09
N VAL A 36 -6.42 -1.41 -13.92
CA VAL A 36 -5.20 -0.64 -13.58
C VAL A 36 -5.56 0.82 -13.28
N SER A 37 -6.49 1.44 -14.02
CA SER A 37 -6.95 2.80 -13.76
C SER A 37 -7.82 2.91 -12.52
N ARG A 38 -8.70 1.93 -12.23
CA ARG A 38 -9.48 1.91 -10.97
C ARG A 38 -8.56 1.78 -9.76
N ALA A 39 -7.57 0.88 -9.81
CA ALA A 39 -6.54 0.76 -8.78
C ALA A 39 -5.76 2.08 -8.63
N SER A 40 -5.26 2.64 -9.73
CA SER A 40 -4.51 3.91 -9.74
C SER A 40 -5.35 5.08 -9.21
N ALA A 41 -6.63 5.18 -9.57
CA ALA A 41 -7.54 6.22 -9.11
C ALA A 41 -7.88 6.07 -7.62
N ALA A 42 -8.05 4.84 -7.11
CA ALA A 42 -8.22 4.59 -5.67
C ALA A 42 -6.94 4.95 -4.89
N ILE A 43 -5.77 4.61 -5.42
CA ILE A 43 -4.46 4.97 -4.85
C ILE A 43 -4.24 6.49 -4.85
N ALA A 44 -4.60 7.16 -5.93
CA ALA A 44 -4.55 8.62 -6.04
C ALA A 44 -5.56 9.30 -5.10
N SER A 45 -6.77 8.75 -4.94
CA SER A 45 -7.81 9.29 -4.06
C SER A 45 -7.48 9.12 -2.57
N ALA A 46 -6.90 7.97 -2.19
CA ALA A 46 -6.40 7.75 -0.83
C ALA A 46 -5.28 8.74 -0.48
N ARG A 47 -4.41 9.06 -1.44
CA ARG A 47 -3.38 10.10 -1.28
C ARG A 47 -3.91 11.51 -1.34
N SER A 48 -4.85 11.86 -2.22
CA SER A 48 -5.38 13.22 -2.29
C SER A 48 -6.17 13.56 -1.02
N SER A 49 -6.87 12.60 -0.43
CA SER A 49 -7.49 12.77 0.89
C SER A 49 -6.44 12.98 1.98
N ALA A 50 -5.38 12.17 2.05
CA ALA A 50 -4.31 12.34 3.04
C ALA A 50 -3.51 13.64 2.84
N GLN A 51 -3.25 14.05 1.61
CA GLN A 51 -2.57 15.29 1.28
C GLN A 51 -3.47 16.51 1.59
N ALA A 52 -4.77 16.45 1.30
CA ALA A 52 -5.72 17.51 1.66
C ALA A 52 -5.92 17.66 3.19
N GLU A 53 -5.72 16.60 3.98
CA GLU A 53 -5.62 16.72 5.45
C GLU A 53 -4.37 17.54 5.87
N LEU A 54 -3.25 17.35 5.16
CA LEU A 54 -2.00 18.06 5.42
C LEU A 54 -2.00 19.50 4.88
N ASP A 55 -2.65 19.76 3.75
CA ASP A 55 -2.72 21.08 3.12
C ASP A 55 -3.58 22.08 3.91
N LYS A 56 -4.42 21.59 4.84
CA LYS A 56 -5.12 22.42 5.85
C LYS A 56 -4.15 23.07 6.83
N ILE A 57 -2.92 22.58 6.96
CA ILE A 57 -1.93 23.00 7.96
C ILE A 57 -1.18 24.24 7.45
N LYS A 58 -1.79 25.42 7.67
CA LYS A 58 -1.18 26.72 7.33
C LYS A 58 0.13 26.93 8.10
N GLY A 59 1.16 27.41 7.39
CA GLY A 59 2.49 27.66 7.97
C GLY A 59 3.36 26.41 8.22
N GLY A 60 2.86 25.22 7.87
CA GLY A 60 3.58 23.96 8.09
C GLY A 60 4.87 23.83 7.26
N SER A 61 5.91 23.24 7.87
CA SER A 61 7.21 22.99 7.24
C SER A 61 7.40 21.52 6.88
N GLN A 62 8.00 21.24 5.71
CA GLN A 62 8.17 19.87 5.20
C GLN A 62 9.16 19.05 6.05
N ALA A 63 8.62 18.10 6.81
CA ALA A 63 9.32 17.36 7.86
C ALA A 63 9.55 15.87 7.52
N LYS A 64 9.35 15.44 6.27
CA LYS A 64 9.57 14.04 5.83
C LYS A 64 10.95 13.50 6.22
N ARG A 65 12.00 14.33 6.20
CA ARG A 65 13.37 13.96 6.59
C ARG A 65 13.56 13.77 8.11
N GLU A 66 12.59 14.19 8.94
CA GLU A 66 12.59 14.08 10.40
C GLU A 66 11.85 12.83 10.90
N VAL A 67 11.13 12.12 10.02
CA VAL A 67 10.36 10.90 10.31
C VAL A 67 11.05 9.64 9.76
N ARG A 68 11.09 8.55 10.53
CA ARG A 68 11.51 7.21 10.09
C ARG A 68 10.41 6.20 10.38
N ALA A 69 10.01 5.43 9.36
CA ALA A 69 9.17 4.25 9.54
C ALA A 69 10.05 3.02 9.74
N GLY A 70 9.74 2.20 10.75
CA GLY A 70 10.34 0.89 10.97
C GLY A 70 9.64 -0.22 10.18
N ARG A 71 10.06 -1.47 10.42
CA ARG A 71 9.44 -2.66 9.80
C ARG A 71 7.96 -2.75 10.20
N ALA A 72 7.08 -2.86 9.20
CA ALA A 72 5.68 -3.15 9.44
C ALA A 72 5.48 -4.61 9.92
N THR A 73 4.63 -4.78 10.93
CA THR A 73 4.15 -6.06 11.46
C THR A 73 2.62 -6.10 11.32
N ARG A 74 1.93 -7.06 11.97
CA ARG A 74 0.47 -7.04 12.13
C ARG A 74 0.09 -7.08 13.61
N ASP A 75 -1.03 -6.47 13.97
CA ASP A 75 -1.69 -6.70 15.27
C ASP A 75 -2.52 -8.00 15.27
N GLY A 76 -2.99 -8.42 16.44
CA GLY A 76 -3.87 -9.59 16.58
C GLY A 76 -5.23 -9.47 15.88
N ALA A 77 -5.61 -8.26 15.43
CA ALA A 77 -6.80 -8.04 14.61
C ALA A 77 -6.52 -8.16 13.10
N GLY A 78 -5.26 -8.36 12.69
CA GLY A 78 -4.82 -8.46 11.29
C GLY A 78 -4.61 -7.13 10.58
N ARG A 79 -4.54 -6.01 11.31
CA ARG A 79 -4.17 -4.69 10.75
C ARG A 79 -2.65 -4.59 10.70
N ALA A 80 -2.12 -3.92 9.68
CA ALA A 80 -0.68 -3.61 9.63
C ALA A 80 -0.34 -2.54 10.67
N VAL A 81 0.79 -2.72 11.35
CA VAL A 81 1.30 -1.81 12.38
C VAL A 81 2.73 -1.43 12.02
N ALA A 82 3.04 -0.13 11.99
CA ALA A 82 4.38 0.37 11.70
C ALA A 82 4.86 1.31 12.82
N PRO A 83 5.93 0.97 13.56
CA PRO A 83 6.52 1.87 14.53
C PRO A 83 7.21 3.02 13.78
N LEU A 84 6.99 4.24 14.26
CA LEU A 84 7.58 5.47 13.76
C LEU A 84 8.56 6.04 14.78
N THR A 85 9.60 6.71 14.31
CA THR A 85 10.44 7.60 15.11
C THR A 85 10.48 8.97 14.46
N VAL A 86 10.16 10.00 15.23
CA VAL A 86 10.11 11.40 14.78
C VAL A 86 11.12 12.20 15.60
N THR A 87 12.06 12.88 14.94
CA THR A 87 13.13 13.63 15.62
C THR A 87 13.09 15.08 15.18
N ASN A 88 12.53 15.95 16.03
CA ASN A 88 12.26 17.33 15.69
C ASN A 88 13.56 18.13 15.43
N GLY A 89 13.71 18.63 14.21
CA GLY A 89 14.84 19.46 13.78
C GLY A 89 14.75 20.92 14.21
N GLY A 90 13.61 21.37 14.73
CA GLY A 90 13.39 22.74 15.20
C GLY A 90 13.90 22.99 16.61
N LYS A 91 14.08 24.27 16.95
CA LYS A 91 14.56 24.74 18.28
C LYS A 91 13.51 24.64 19.40
N HIS A 92 12.23 24.44 19.04
CA HIS A 92 11.10 24.44 19.96
C HIS A 92 10.24 23.18 19.76
N THR A 93 9.44 22.88 20.78
CA THR A 93 8.41 21.84 20.72
C THR A 93 7.42 22.15 19.60
N ALA A 94 7.09 21.16 18.77
CA ALA A 94 6.21 21.31 17.61
C ALA A 94 5.24 20.13 17.47
N ASN A 95 4.21 20.30 16.67
CA ASN A 95 3.26 19.27 16.28
C ASN A 95 3.59 18.73 14.89
N TYR A 96 3.13 17.52 14.59
CA TYR A 96 3.39 16.83 13.33
C TYR A 96 2.11 16.21 12.80
N ALA A 97 1.94 16.25 11.49
CA ALA A 97 1.00 15.41 10.76
C ALA A 97 1.76 14.59 9.73
N ILE A 98 1.55 13.28 9.71
CA ILE A 98 2.43 12.31 9.04
C ILE A 98 1.57 11.32 8.24
N GLU A 99 1.66 11.37 6.91
CA GLU A 99 1.09 10.33 6.04
C GLU A 99 2.01 9.10 6.07
N VAL A 100 1.45 7.95 6.44
CA VAL A 100 2.09 6.64 6.32
C VAL A 100 1.32 5.78 5.33
N ASN A 101 2.04 5.34 4.31
CA ASN A 101 1.57 4.48 3.24
C ASN A 101 1.93 3.04 3.54
N PHE A 102 0.92 2.18 3.66
CA PHE A 102 1.09 0.73 3.68
C PHE A 102 1.05 0.19 2.25
N ARG A 103 2.11 -0.50 1.83
CA ARG A 103 2.24 -1.11 0.50
C ARG A 103 2.38 -2.62 0.57
N ASN A 104 1.89 -3.31 -0.46
CA ASN A 104 2.04 -4.77 -0.60
C ASN A 104 3.46 -5.17 -1.06
N ALA A 105 3.64 -6.42 -1.49
CA ALA A 105 4.91 -6.94 -2.01
C ALA A 105 5.29 -6.42 -3.40
N GLY A 106 4.32 -6.11 -4.28
CA GLY A 106 4.54 -5.51 -5.60
C GLY A 106 4.84 -4.01 -5.54
N GLY A 107 4.55 -3.36 -4.40
CA GLY A 107 4.73 -1.93 -4.18
C GLY A 107 3.43 -1.13 -4.28
N ASP A 108 2.29 -1.75 -4.56
CA ASP A 108 0.99 -1.07 -4.64
C ASP A 108 0.60 -0.50 -3.28
N LEU A 109 -0.02 0.69 -3.26
CA LEU A 109 -0.60 1.25 -2.04
C LEU A 109 -1.89 0.48 -1.71
N VAL A 110 -1.94 -0.12 -0.52
CA VAL A 110 -3.11 -0.87 -0.04
C VAL A 110 -3.84 -0.18 1.12
N ASP A 111 -3.19 0.76 1.81
CA ASP A 111 -3.84 1.67 2.75
C ASP A 111 -2.96 2.91 3.00
N ALA A 112 -3.56 4.06 3.26
CA ALA A 112 -2.88 5.26 3.72
C ALA A 112 -3.52 5.74 5.03
N VAL A 113 -2.69 6.24 5.96
CA VAL A 113 -3.13 6.78 7.26
C VAL A 113 -2.41 8.09 7.55
N VAL A 114 -3.12 9.06 8.13
CA VAL A 114 -2.49 10.30 8.65
C VAL A 114 -2.42 10.19 10.17
N LEU A 115 -1.23 10.43 10.73
CA LEU A 115 -0.99 10.38 12.17
C LEU A 115 -0.59 11.77 12.68
N HIS A 116 -1.38 12.31 13.60
CA HIS A 116 -1.08 13.57 14.29
C HIS A 116 -0.34 13.30 15.59
N LEU A 117 0.78 14.00 15.81
CA LEU A 117 1.56 13.95 17.04
C LEU A 117 1.68 15.36 17.61
N SER A 118 1.16 15.56 18.82
CA SER A 118 1.25 16.83 19.52
C SER A 118 2.47 16.90 20.43
N LYS A 119 2.99 18.11 20.64
CA LYS A 119 4.05 18.40 21.63
C LYS A 119 5.34 17.57 21.48
N VAL A 120 5.83 17.36 20.25
CA VAL A 120 7.09 16.65 19.97
C VAL A 120 8.29 17.54 20.36
N PRO A 121 9.09 17.18 21.39
CA PRO A 121 10.18 18.01 21.90
C PRO A 121 11.33 18.18 20.89
N PRO A 122 12.07 19.30 20.93
CA PRO A 122 13.18 19.56 20.02
C PRO A 122 14.32 18.56 20.21
N HIS A 123 14.93 18.14 19.10
CA HIS A 123 16.13 17.31 19.01
C HIS A 123 16.09 15.96 19.78
N ARG A 124 14.90 15.46 20.13
CA ARG A 124 14.70 14.15 20.78
C ARG A 124 13.85 13.22 19.91
N PRO A 125 14.14 11.90 19.88
CA PRO A 125 13.38 10.94 19.09
C PRO A 125 12.09 10.49 19.80
N THR A 126 10.96 11.08 19.43
CA THR A 126 9.63 10.63 19.86
C THR A 126 9.23 9.36 19.11
N LYS A 127 8.66 8.39 19.84
CA LYS A 127 8.08 7.17 19.27
C LYS A 127 6.59 7.36 19.02
N ALA A 128 6.11 6.79 17.92
CA ALA A 128 4.71 6.77 17.54
C ALA A 128 4.39 5.50 16.76
N THR A 129 3.12 5.23 16.46
CA THR A 129 2.70 4.00 15.76
C THR A 129 1.61 4.32 14.76
N ALA A 130 1.87 4.03 13.48
CA ALA A 130 0.85 4.02 12.45
C ALA A 130 0.17 2.65 12.40
N ARG A 131 -1.17 2.61 12.27
CA ARG A 131 -1.93 1.36 12.12
C ARG A 131 -2.97 1.49 11.00
N SER A 132 -3.04 0.51 10.10
CA SER A 132 -3.96 0.52 8.96
C SER A 132 -5.45 0.57 9.37
N HIS A 133 -6.25 1.29 8.59
CA HIS A 133 -7.71 1.40 8.68
C HIS A 133 -8.41 0.07 8.39
N ARG A 134 -7.83 -0.76 7.52
CA ARG A 134 -8.32 -2.10 7.14
C ARG A 134 -7.38 -3.23 7.60
N LYS A 135 -7.87 -4.47 7.61
CA LYS A 135 -7.02 -5.67 7.75
C LYS A 135 -6.18 -5.84 6.47
N LEU A 136 -4.93 -6.25 6.59
CA LEU A 136 -4.01 -6.38 5.45
C LEU A 136 -3.29 -7.73 5.44
N THR A 137 -3.27 -8.37 4.28
CA THR A 137 -2.70 -9.71 4.03
C THR A 137 -1.37 -9.62 3.25
N GLY A 138 -0.70 -10.76 3.04
CA GLY A 138 0.60 -10.80 2.37
C GLY A 138 1.73 -10.08 3.13
N ARG A 139 2.84 -9.81 2.43
CA ARG A 139 3.94 -8.98 2.94
C ARG A 139 3.56 -7.51 2.80
N ILE A 140 3.56 -6.79 3.92
CA ILE A 140 3.30 -5.35 3.97
C ILE A 140 4.60 -4.60 4.31
N THR A 141 4.79 -3.44 3.68
CA THR A 141 5.80 -2.44 4.03
C THR A 141 5.13 -1.13 4.40
N ALA A 142 5.81 -0.26 5.16
CA ALA A 142 5.32 1.06 5.52
C ALA A 142 6.33 2.13 5.07
N GLN A 143 5.83 3.21 4.46
CA GLN A 143 6.64 4.31 3.92
C GLN A 143 6.03 5.65 4.32
N VAL A 144 6.86 6.62 4.68
CA VAL A 144 6.40 8.01 4.90
C VAL A 144 6.06 8.63 3.54
N GLY A 145 4.81 9.04 3.36
CA GLY A 145 4.32 9.80 2.21
C GLY A 145 4.78 11.25 2.32
N THR A 146 3.90 12.13 2.75
CA THR A 146 4.23 13.50 3.19
C THR A 146 4.32 13.56 4.72
N ALA A 147 5.07 14.52 5.27
CA ALA A 147 4.99 14.86 6.69
C ALA A 147 5.23 16.36 6.90
N VAL A 148 4.45 16.98 7.77
CA VAL A 148 4.42 18.43 8.02
C VAL A 148 4.61 18.70 9.51
N ARG A 149 5.50 19.63 9.86
CA ARG A 149 5.71 20.16 11.22
C ARG A 149 5.10 21.55 11.36
N TYR A 150 4.32 21.77 12.42
CA TYR A 150 3.56 23.00 12.70
C TYR A 150 3.40 23.29 14.20
#